data_AF-F4RPG2-F1
#
_entry.id   AF-F4RPG2-F1
#
_cell.length_a   1.000
_cell.length_b   1.000
_cell.length_c   1.000
_cell.angle_alpha   90.00
_cell.angle_beta   90.00
_cell.angle_gamma   90.00
#
_symmetry.space_group_name_H-M   'P 1'
#
loop_
_entity.id
_entity.type
_entity.pdbx_description
1 polymer ?
#
loop_
_entity_poly.entity_id
_entity_poly.type
_entity_poly.pdbx_seq_one_letter_code
_entity_poly.pdbx_strand_id
1 'polypeptide(L)'
;MPKHKHKSPATLKSRLLRSIKRHLERPKPALPNARVAKKAELTKHYGLPEDSKFLFLKKGRHFGKPRLSLSYGTVVCLDADTLELLLVVRFVEPTEMEDSVFESYNRSISTIYQHAKARNEVKGNAATYRGRRKGRKFGRMYAAGFRPGYDHEVKGGQYTWNEETASDLQKMEADLKRQGNLPAIESFFAERFSSLSLFAFESNATLAAQSNAPSWANESFYVSPNSKVFGSNIIVTCDEFVNKKHKDRDSSKYAFGLFSLVDRATGKLYQRGLTAPRGDTLGARFILDDYNVDVNLDASDGVIEMLWNSQIHHRTSASKTYDVDHKQISVETAEITRFGCSCQISQALVNQLDKVKALRSTMSEEDWDTYQASVLTGYKEQAHKKMKALAIKYGIWQNDF
;
A
#
# COMPACT_ATOMS: atom_id res chain seq x y z
N MET A 1 -35.08 31.58 6.73
CA MET A 1 -34.38 31.38 5.44
C MET A 1 -33.67 32.67 5.04
N PRO A 2 -32.41 32.65 4.56
CA PRO A 2 -31.73 33.87 4.12
C PRO A 2 -32.30 34.33 2.78
N LYS A 3 -32.77 35.57 2.70
CA LYS A 3 -33.25 36.18 1.45
C LYS A 3 -32.08 36.33 0.47
N HIS A 4 -32.07 35.54 -0.60
CA HIS A 4 -31.15 35.76 -1.72
C HIS A 4 -31.46 37.13 -2.35
N LYS A 5 -30.54 38.08 -2.19
CA LYS A 5 -30.65 39.39 -2.86
C LYS A 5 -30.49 39.17 -4.37
N HIS A 6 -31.58 39.29 -5.12
CA HIS A 6 -31.57 39.31 -6.58
C HIS A 6 -30.66 40.45 -7.05
N LYS A 7 -29.63 40.11 -7.84
CA LYS A 7 -28.73 41.11 -8.44
C LYS A 7 -29.21 41.39 -9.86
N SER A 8 -29.27 42.66 -10.24
CA SER A 8 -29.71 43.03 -11.59
C SER A 8 -28.71 42.51 -12.65
N PRO A 9 -29.15 42.20 -13.88
CA PRO A 9 -28.27 41.80 -14.98
C PRO A 9 -27.13 42.80 -15.24
N ALA A 10 -27.41 44.09 -15.09
CA ALA A 10 -26.40 45.15 -15.19
C ALA A 10 -25.30 45.04 -14.11
N THR A 11 -25.66 44.64 -12.89
CA THR A 11 -24.70 44.42 -11.79
C THR A 11 -23.81 43.21 -12.05
N LEU A 12 -24.37 42.14 -12.62
CA LEU A 12 -23.61 40.95 -13.00
C LEU A 12 -22.63 41.27 -14.15
N LYS A 13 -23.10 41.98 -15.18
CA LYS A 13 -22.27 42.40 -16.32
C LYS A 13 -21.14 43.35 -15.89
N SER A 14 -21.44 44.32 -15.03
CA SER A 14 -20.42 45.23 -14.46
C SER A 14 -19.35 44.48 -13.67
N ARG A 15 -19.73 43.49 -12.85
CA ARG A 15 -18.78 42.65 -12.11
C ARG A 15 -17.91 41.80 -13.02
N LEU A 16 -18.50 41.20 -14.06
CA LEU A 16 -17.78 40.42 -15.05
C LEU A 16 -16.74 41.28 -15.78
N LEU A 17 -17.14 42.45 -16.27
CA LEU A 17 -16.25 43.41 -16.92
C LEU A 17 -15.12 43.89 -16.00
N ARG A 18 -15.42 44.12 -14.71
CA ARG A 18 -14.41 44.50 -13.71
C ARG A 18 -13.42 43.35 -13.45
N SER A 19 -13.89 42.10 -13.46
CA SER A 19 -13.04 40.91 -13.32
C SER A 19 -12.15 40.70 -14.53
N ILE A 20 -12.69 40.85 -15.74
CA ILE A 20 -11.94 40.77 -17.00
C ILE A 20 -10.88 41.86 -17.05
N LYS A 21 -11.26 43.11 -16.77
CA LYS A 21 -10.33 44.26 -16.73
C LYS A 21 -9.20 44.02 -15.73
N ARG A 22 -9.51 43.57 -14.51
CA ARG A 22 -8.51 43.25 -13.48
C ARG A 22 -7.60 42.08 -13.87
N HIS A 23 -8.06 41.17 -14.72
CA HIS A 23 -7.26 40.07 -15.23
C HIS A 23 -6.32 40.51 -16.37
N LEU A 24 -6.80 41.40 -17.24
CA LEU A 24 -6.04 41.99 -18.35
C LEU A 24 -4.99 43.01 -17.87
N GLU A 25 -5.33 43.80 -16.85
CA GLU A 25 -4.44 44.79 -16.23
C GLU A 25 -3.51 44.19 -15.17
N ARG A 26 -3.54 42.88 -14.96
CA ARG A 26 -2.68 42.22 -13.98
C ARG A 26 -1.23 42.28 -14.49
N PRO A 27 -0.31 42.92 -13.75
CA PRO A 27 1.10 42.92 -14.15
C PRO A 27 1.60 41.46 -14.25
N LYS A 28 2.47 41.19 -15.23
CA LYS A 28 3.17 39.90 -15.35
C LYS A 28 3.81 39.57 -13.99
N PRO A 29 3.82 38.29 -13.56
CA PRO A 29 4.34 37.97 -12.23
C PRO A 29 5.79 38.44 -12.13
N ALA A 30 6.08 39.21 -11.08
CA ALA A 30 7.45 39.41 -10.64
C ALA A 30 8.10 38.05 -10.33
N LEU A 31 9.43 38.05 -10.22
CA LEU A 31 10.30 36.96 -9.73
C LEU A 31 9.57 35.95 -8.83
N PRO A 32 9.85 34.63 -8.93
CA PRO A 32 9.11 33.62 -8.18
C PRO A 32 9.02 34.05 -6.72
N ASN A 33 7.79 34.31 -6.24
CA ASN A 33 7.63 34.65 -4.83
C ASN A 33 8.28 33.53 -4.00
N ALA A 34 8.84 33.85 -2.84
CA ALA A 34 9.65 32.89 -2.06
C ALA A 34 8.96 31.53 -1.86
N ARG A 35 7.61 31.50 -1.84
CA ARG A 35 6.80 30.29 -1.79
C ARG A 35 6.88 29.42 -3.06
N VAL A 36 6.87 30.01 -4.25
CA VAL A 36 7.04 29.27 -5.52
C VAL A 36 8.44 28.70 -5.62
N ALA A 37 9.47 29.49 -5.29
CA ALA A 37 10.86 29.02 -5.25
C ALA A 37 11.02 27.86 -4.26
N LYS A 38 10.46 28.00 -3.04
CA LYS A 38 10.54 26.94 -2.03
C LYS A 38 9.81 25.66 -2.45
N LYS A 39 8.66 25.79 -3.12
CA LYS A 39 7.97 24.62 -3.68
C LYS A 39 8.81 23.93 -4.75
N ALA A 40 9.43 24.67 -5.67
CA ALA A 40 10.30 24.08 -6.69
C ALA A 40 11.51 23.36 -6.07
N GLU A 41 12.11 23.93 -5.02
CA GLU A 41 13.18 23.28 -4.25
C GLU A 41 12.70 21.96 -3.63
N LEU A 42 11.53 21.95 -2.98
CA LEU A 42 10.96 20.76 -2.36
C LEU A 42 10.54 19.70 -3.39
N THR A 43 9.95 20.12 -4.51
CA THR A 43 9.62 19.25 -5.65
C THR A 43 10.88 18.55 -6.16
N LYS A 44 11.97 19.29 -6.35
CA LYS A 44 13.26 18.74 -6.78
C LYS A 44 13.87 17.81 -5.72
N HIS A 45 13.86 18.23 -4.46
CA HIS A 45 14.47 17.47 -3.36
C HIS A 45 13.79 16.10 -3.16
N TYR A 46 12.46 16.08 -3.14
CA TYR A 46 11.69 14.86 -2.92
C TYR A 46 11.36 14.08 -4.21
N GLY A 47 11.65 14.64 -5.38
CA GLY A 47 11.25 14.09 -6.68
C GLY A 47 9.73 13.94 -6.79
N LEU A 48 9.00 15.02 -6.52
CA LEU A 48 7.53 15.03 -6.46
C LEU A 48 6.90 15.35 -7.82
N PRO A 49 5.65 14.94 -8.07
CA PRO A 49 4.90 15.33 -9.26
C PRO A 49 4.73 16.85 -9.36
N GLU A 50 4.88 17.41 -10.57
CA GLU A 50 4.79 18.85 -10.81
C GLU A 50 3.38 19.42 -10.56
N ASP A 51 2.34 18.62 -10.78
CA ASP A 51 0.93 18.97 -10.60
C ASP A 51 0.46 18.90 -9.12
N SER A 52 1.37 18.63 -8.20
CA SER A 52 1.06 18.40 -6.78
C SER A 52 0.52 19.64 -6.06
N LYS A 53 -0.54 19.42 -5.29
CA LYS A 53 -1.01 20.38 -4.27
C LYS A 53 -0.24 20.19 -2.96
N PHE A 54 0.53 21.19 -2.57
CA PHE A 54 1.28 21.19 -1.31
C PHE A 54 0.44 21.66 -0.12
N LEU A 55 0.47 20.88 0.96
CA LEU A 55 -0.06 21.19 2.27
C LEU A 55 1.07 21.15 3.30
N PHE A 56 1.24 22.25 4.04
CA PHE A 56 2.18 22.33 5.15
C PHE A 56 1.37 22.21 6.44
N LEU A 57 1.56 21.10 7.16
CA LEU A 57 0.74 20.71 8.29
C LEU A 57 1.50 20.89 9.59
N LYS A 58 0.88 21.56 10.57
CA LYS A 58 1.43 21.65 11.92
C LYS A 58 1.10 20.39 12.69
N LYS A 59 2.10 19.85 13.37
CA LYS A 59 1.90 18.74 14.31
C LYS A 59 1.11 19.21 15.53
N GLY A 60 0.09 18.45 15.90
CA GLY A 60 -0.74 18.74 17.08
C GLY A 60 -2.20 18.37 16.86
N ARG A 61 -2.89 17.97 17.95
CA ARG A 61 -4.33 17.76 17.91
C ARG A 61 -5.06 19.09 17.93
N HIS A 62 -5.80 19.37 16.87
CA HIS A 62 -6.74 20.48 16.84
C HIS A 62 -8.12 20.01 17.28
N PHE A 63 -8.37 20.00 18.59
CA PHE A 63 -9.69 19.71 19.14
C PHE A 63 -10.74 20.69 18.59
N GLY A 64 -11.93 20.18 18.26
CA GLY A 64 -13.04 20.99 17.76
C GLY A 64 -12.95 21.44 16.31
N LYS A 65 -11.83 21.22 15.60
CA LYS A 65 -11.73 21.49 14.16
C LYS A 65 -12.02 20.23 13.35
N PRO A 66 -12.87 20.31 12.32
CA PRO A 66 -13.03 19.21 11.36
C PRO A 66 -11.68 18.78 10.79
N ARG A 67 -11.52 17.48 10.56
CA ARG A 67 -10.30 16.97 9.92
C ARG A 67 -10.27 17.45 8.47
N LEU A 68 -9.09 17.88 8.00
CA LEU A 68 -8.91 18.11 6.57
C LEU A 68 -8.96 16.75 5.86
N SER A 69 -9.92 16.56 4.96
CA SER A 69 -10.09 15.31 4.23
C SER A 69 -9.66 15.48 2.78
N LEU A 70 -8.71 14.65 2.33
CA LEU A 70 -8.20 14.59 0.97
C LEU A 70 -9.06 13.63 0.16
N SER A 71 -9.45 14.02 -1.06
CA SER A 71 -10.43 13.25 -1.83
C SER A 71 -10.28 13.34 -3.36
N TYR A 72 -9.24 14.00 -3.88
CA TYR A 72 -8.97 14.08 -5.33
C TYR A 72 -7.56 14.61 -5.61
N GLY A 73 -7.07 14.36 -6.83
CA GLY A 73 -5.84 14.90 -7.40
C GLY A 73 -4.56 14.36 -6.74
N THR A 74 -3.44 15.04 -7.00
CA THR A 74 -2.15 14.72 -6.35
C THR A 74 -1.91 15.70 -5.20
N VAL A 75 -1.74 15.20 -3.97
CA VAL A 75 -1.54 16.02 -2.77
C VAL A 75 -0.29 15.58 -2.03
N VAL A 76 0.57 16.56 -1.71
CA VAL A 76 1.78 16.38 -0.91
C VAL A 76 1.60 17.06 0.44
N CYS A 77 1.76 16.30 1.52
CA CYS A 77 1.73 16.78 2.89
C CYS A 77 3.14 16.78 3.48
N LEU A 78 3.57 17.95 3.95
CA LEU A 78 4.84 18.17 4.63
C LEU A 78 4.57 18.66 6.05
N ASP A 79 5.46 18.32 6.98
CA ASP A 79 5.48 18.99 8.29
C ASP A 79 5.84 20.47 8.08
N ALA A 80 5.07 21.37 8.69
CA ALA A 80 5.24 22.81 8.50
C ALA A 80 6.50 23.38 9.16
N ASP A 81 7.07 22.68 10.15
CA ASP A 81 8.25 23.10 10.91
C ASP A 81 9.52 22.46 10.35
N THR A 82 9.50 21.16 10.07
CA THR A 82 10.69 20.41 9.63
C THR A 82 10.77 20.23 8.12
N LEU A 83 9.68 20.53 7.39
CA LEU A 83 9.51 20.24 5.96
C LEU A 83 9.61 18.75 5.63
N GLU A 84 9.53 17.87 6.63
CA GLU A 84 9.59 16.43 6.44
C GLU A 84 8.38 15.92 5.64
N LEU A 85 8.64 15.05 4.65
CA LEU A 85 7.59 14.36 3.89
C LEU A 85 6.76 13.45 4.79
N LEU A 86 5.46 13.73 4.87
CA LEU A 86 4.50 12.98 5.70
C LEU A 86 3.67 12.01 4.86
N LEU A 87 3.17 12.48 3.72
CA LEU A 87 2.25 11.76 2.85
C LEU A 87 2.30 12.34 1.44
N VAL A 88 2.32 11.48 0.43
CA VAL A 88 1.88 11.83 -0.93
C VAL A 88 0.74 10.90 -1.28
N VAL A 89 -0.35 11.46 -1.79
CA VAL A 89 -1.50 10.70 -2.27
C VAL A 89 -1.86 11.16 -3.67
N ARG A 90 -2.15 10.20 -4.56
CA ARG A 90 -2.69 10.45 -5.89
C ARG A 90 -3.97 9.63 -6.05
N PHE A 91 -5.05 10.30 -6.43
CA PHE A 91 -6.31 9.66 -6.82
C PHE A 91 -6.29 9.46 -8.33
N VAL A 92 -6.15 8.22 -8.77
CA VAL A 92 -6.10 7.83 -10.18
C VAL A 92 -7.50 7.36 -10.57
N GLU A 93 -8.21 8.18 -11.33
CA GLU A 93 -9.56 7.86 -11.82
C GLU A 93 -9.48 7.20 -13.20
N PRO A 94 -10.38 6.25 -13.51
CA PRO A 94 -10.46 5.67 -14.84
C PRO A 94 -10.84 6.76 -15.86
N THR A 95 -10.08 6.84 -16.94
CA THR A 95 -10.38 7.70 -18.10
C THR A 95 -10.32 6.87 -19.37
N GLU A 96 -11.11 7.23 -20.39
CA GLU A 96 -11.18 6.51 -21.69
C GLU A 96 -9.82 6.45 -22.44
N MET A 97 -8.80 7.20 -21.99
CA MET A 97 -7.48 7.26 -22.62
C MET A 97 -6.38 6.45 -21.90
N GLU A 98 -6.67 5.87 -20.72
CA GLU A 98 -5.67 5.21 -19.85
C GLU A 98 -5.91 3.70 -19.63
N ASP A 99 -6.60 3.05 -20.56
CA ASP A 99 -6.97 1.63 -20.48
C ASP A 99 -5.79 0.70 -20.15
N SER A 100 -4.60 0.97 -20.71
CA SER A 100 -3.41 0.12 -20.48
C SER A 100 -2.84 0.23 -19.05
N VAL A 101 -2.93 1.42 -18.43
CA VAL A 101 -2.49 1.64 -17.06
C VAL A 101 -3.49 1.02 -16.09
N PHE A 102 -4.79 1.17 -16.34
CA PHE A 102 -5.83 0.53 -15.53
C PHE A 102 -5.81 -1.00 -15.65
N GLU A 103 -5.47 -1.56 -16.81
CA GLU A 103 -5.24 -3.00 -16.92
C GLU A 103 -4.03 -3.45 -16.09
N SER A 104 -2.97 -2.64 -16.04
CA SER A 104 -1.81 -2.90 -15.19
C SER A 104 -2.17 -2.85 -13.70
N TYR A 105 -2.98 -1.89 -13.25
CA TYR A 105 -3.53 -1.88 -11.89
C TYR A 105 -4.40 -3.10 -11.62
N ASN A 106 -5.34 -3.40 -12.51
CA ASN A 106 -6.27 -4.52 -12.37
C ASN A 106 -5.52 -5.85 -12.24
N ARG A 107 -4.57 -6.12 -13.14
CA ARG A 107 -3.69 -7.30 -13.09
C ARG A 107 -2.89 -7.33 -11.79
N SER A 108 -2.29 -6.22 -11.38
CA SER A 108 -1.45 -6.14 -10.19
C SER A 108 -2.23 -6.38 -8.90
N ILE A 109 -3.32 -5.64 -8.70
CA ILE A 109 -4.17 -5.70 -7.50
C ILE A 109 -4.83 -7.07 -7.38
N SER A 110 -5.42 -7.60 -8.46
CA SER A 110 -6.04 -8.93 -8.43
C SER A 110 -5.04 -10.03 -8.13
N THR A 111 -3.84 -9.98 -8.74
CA THR A 111 -2.77 -10.95 -8.49
C THR A 111 -2.32 -10.89 -7.03
N ILE A 112 -2.00 -9.70 -6.51
CA ILE A 112 -1.54 -9.50 -5.12
C ILE A 112 -2.62 -9.93 -4.13
N TYR A 113 -3.88 -9.57 -4.37
CA TYR A 113 -5.00 -9.93 -3.50
C TYR A 113 -5.17 -11.45 -3.39
N GLN A 114 -5.21 -12.17 -4.52
CA GLN A 114 -5.32 -13.63 -4.51
C GLN A 114 -4.08 -14.30 -3.94
N HIS A 115 -2.90 -13.79 -4.29
CA HIS A 115 -1.64 -14.30 -3.78
C HIS A 115 -1.59 -14.15 -2.26
N ALA A 116 -1.83 -12.96 -1.70
CA ALA A 116 -1.85 -12.80 -0.25
C ALA A 116 -2.91 -13.68 0.45
N LYS A 117 -4.10 -13.85 -0.14
CA LYS A 117 -5.15 -14.73 0.41
C LYS A 117 -4.81 -16.22 0.40
N ALA A 118 -3.88 -16.66 -0.44
CA ALA A 118 -3.35 -18.02 -0.41
C ALA A 118 -2.44 -18.26 0.82
N ARG A 119 -2.07 -17.22 1.58
CA ARG A 119 -1.32 -17.31 2.85
C ARG A 119 -2.28 -17.28 4.04
N ASN A 120 -1.73 -17.52 5.23
CA ASN A 120 -2.47 -17.43 6.48
C ASN A 120 -2.89 -15.98 6.80
N GLU A 121 -4.07 -15.81 7.38
CA GLU A 121 -4.49 -14.51 7.93
C GLU A 121 -3.54 -14.09 9.06
N VAL A 122 -3.11 -12.83 9.03
CA VAL A 122 -2.28 -12.22 10.08
C VAL A 122 -3.17 -11.85 11.26
N LYS A 123 -3.22 -12.73 12.26
CA LYS A 123 -4.00 -12.51 13.51
C LYS A 123 -3.21 -11.80 14.62
N GLY A 124 -1.88 -11.78 14.52
CA GLY A 124 -0.97 -11.24 15.54
C GLY A 124 -0.75 -9.72 15.52
N ASN A 125 -1.32 -8.98 14.55
CA ASN A 125 -1.13 -7.53 14.49
C ASN A 125 -1.88 -6.84 15.64
N ALA A 126 -1.12 -6.26 16.58
CA ALA A 126 -1.68 -5.64 17.79
C ALA A 126 -2.59 -4.43 17.49
N ALA A 127 -2.28 -3.63 16.46
CA ALA A 127 -3.07 -2.46 16.09
C ALA A 127 -4.43 -2.87 15.51
N THR A 128 -4.44 -3.86 14.61
CA THR A 128 -5.65 -4.49 14.07
C THR A 128 -6.47 -5.14 15.17
N TYR A 129 -5.84 -5.95 16.03
CA TYR A 129 -6.51 -6.61 17.15
C TYR A 129 -7.21 -5.62 18.09
N ARG A 130 -6.52 -4.53 18.46
CA ARG A 130 -7.08 -3.46 19.29
C ARG A 130 -8.17 -2.65 18.56
N GLY A 131 -8.07 -2.51 17.24
CA GLY A 131 -9.13 -1.95 16.40
C GLY A 131 -10.39 -2.80 16.44
N ARG A 132 -10.24 -4.12 16.20
CA ARG A 132 -11.34 -5.09 16.16
C ARG A 132 -12.08 -5.23 17.50
N ARG A 133 -11.36 -5.13 18.63
CA ARG A 133 -11.94 -5.21 19.99
C ARG A 133 -13.00 -4.14 20.29
N LYS A 134 -13.07 -3.04 19.53
CA LYS A 134 -14.12 -2.02 19.68
C LYS A 134 -15.44 -2.38 18.97
N GLY A 135 -15.72 -3.68 18.79
CA GLY A 135 -16.98 -4.21 18.29
C GLY A 135 -17.04 -4.55 16.80
N ARG A 136 -15.90 -4.68 16.10
CA ARG A 136 -15.87 -4.87 14.63
C ARG A 136 -14.81 -5.89 14.22
N LYS A 137 -15.17 -7.17 14.10
CA LYS A 137 -14.22 -8.26 13.81
C LYS A 137 -14.06 -8.58 12.31
N PHE A 138 -14.55 -7.72 11.41
CA PHE A 138 -14.81 -8.13 10.03
C PHE A 138 -13.65 -7.85 9.06
N GLY A 139 -12.79 -6.87 9.35
CA GLY A 139 -11.65 -6.55 8.51
C GLY A 139 -10.52 -7.58 8.57
N ARG A 140 -10.01 -8.06 7.45
CA ARG A 140 -8.97 -9.12 7.36
C ARG A 140 -7.62 -8.56 6.91
N MET A 141 -6.54 -9.25 7.28
CA MET A 141 -5.16 -8.89 6.92
C MET A 141 -4.40 -10.15 6.53
N TYR A 142 -3.64 -10.07 5.45
CA TYR A 142 -2.79 -11.10 4.89
C TYR A 142 -1.40 -10.52 4.61
N ALA A 143 -0.40 -11.38 4.48
CA ALA A 143 0.96 -10.96 4.16
C ALA A 143 1.59 -11.93 3.14
N ALA A 144 2.38 -11.37 2.23
CA ALA A 144 3.18 -12.08 1.25
C ALA A 144 4.61 -11.50 1.18
N GLY A 145 5.51 -12.19 0.47
CA GLY A 145 6.93 -11.88 0.45
C GLY A 145 7.70 -12.49 1.63
N PHE A 146 8.76 -11.82 2.06
CA PHE A 146 9.68 -12.33 3.08
C PHE A 146 9.37 -11.82 4.48
N ARG A 147 9.53 -12.71 5.46
CA ARG A 147 9.31 -12.47 6.88
C ARG A 147 10.54 -12.88 7.68
N PRO A 148 10.70 -12.33 8.89
CA PRO A 148 11.63 -12.92 9.85
C PRO A 148 11.22 -14.37 10.16
N GLY A 149 12.24 -15.19 10.38
CA GLY A 149 12.08 -16.49 11.01
C GLY A 149 11.82 -16.33 12.51
N TYR A 150 10.93 -17.17 13.03
CA TYR A 150 10.57 -17.20 14.46
C TYR A 150 11.12 -18.44 15.18
N ASP A 151 11.69 -19.39 14.43
CA ASP A 151 12.24 -20.64 14.94
C ASP A 151 13.76 -20.55 15.04
N HIS A 152 14.37 -21.45 15.82
CA HIS A 152 15.83 -21.44 16.04
C HIS A 152 16.62 -21.75 14.77
N GLU A 153 16.06 -22.54 13.85
CA GLU A 153 16.74 -23.02 12.64
C GLU A 153 16.61 -22.03 11.47
N VAL A 154 15.40 -21.53 11.20
CA VAL A 154 15.14 -20.62 10.09
C VAL A 154 15.16 -19.17 10.60
N LYS A 155 16.08 -18.36 10.07
CA LYS A 155 16.24 -16.94 10.42
C LYS A 155 15.41 -16.01 9.52
N GLY A 156 15.05 -16.47 8.33
CA GLY A 156 14.23 -15.71 7.39
C GLY A 156 13.60 -16.62 6.33
N GLY A 157 12.46 -16.21 5.79
CA GLY A 157 11.89 -16.89 4.64
C GLY A 157 10.55 -16.33 4.24
N GLN A 158 9.84 -17.02 3.34
CA GLN A 158 8.57 -16.49 2.84
C GLN A 158 7.35 -16.81 3.72
N TYR A 159 6.30 -16.00 3.55
CA TYR A 159 4.96 -16.37 4.02
C TYR A 159 4.45 -17.57 3.21
N THR A 160 4.12 -18.65 3.92
CA THR A 160 3.74 -19.94 3.32
C THR A 160 2.25 -20.05 3.05
N TRP A 161 1.86 -20.97 2.17
CA TRP A 161 0.46 -21.31 1.92
C TRP A 161 -0.31 -21.64 3.19
N ASN A 162 -1.57 -21.19 3.26
CA ASN A 162 -2.53 -21.65 4.25
C ASN A 162 -2.95 -23.09 3.98
N GLU A 163 -3.72 -23.67 4.91
CA GLU A 163 -4.19 -25.05 4.81
C GLU A 163 -5.02 -25.28 3.54
N GLU A 164 -5.96 -24.37 3.23
CA GLU A 164 -6.84 -24.49 2.07
C GLU A 164 -6.08 -24.58 0.74
N THR A 165 -5.07 -23.73 0.56
CA THR A 165 -4.20 -23.76 -0.63
C THR A 165 -3.29 -24.99 -0.58
N ALA A 166 -2.77 -25.34 0.60
CA ALA A 166 -1.85 -26.45 0.77
C ALA A 166 -2.52 -27.84 0.67
N SER A 167 -3.85 -27.91 0.62
CA SER A 167 -4.60 -29.15 0.44
C SER A 167 -5.04 -29.42 -1.01
N ASP A 168 -4.78 -28.50 -1.93
CA ASP A 168 -5.33 -28.53 -3.29
C ASP A 168 -4.26 -28.16 -4.33
N LEU A 169 -3.90 -29.13 -5.18
CA LEU A 169 -2.87 -28.98 -6.21
C LEU A 169 -3.21 -27.86 -7.22
N GLN A 170 -4.48 -27.67 -7.58
CA GLN A 170 -4.87 -26.63 -8.52
C GLN A 170 -4.69 -25.24 -7.90
N LYS A 171 -4.99 -25.10 -6.60
CA LYS A 171 -4.75 -23.85 -5.86
C LYS A 171 -3.26 -23.55 -5.70
N MET A 172 -2.45 -24.58 -5.44
CA MET A 172 -0.98 -24.45 -5.39
C MET A 172 -0.42 -23.98 -6.74
N GLU A 173 -0.82 -24.63 -7.85
CA GLU A 173 -0.35 -24.29 -9.20
C GLU A 173 -0.77 -22.88 -9.60
N ALA A 174 -2.03 -22.51 -9.33
CA ALA A 174 -2.52 -21.15 -9.57
C ALA A 174 -1.69 -20.11 -8.79
N ASP A 175 -1.26 -20.43 -7.56
CA ASP A 175 -0.43 -19.54 -6.76
C ASP A 175 1.03 -19.47 -7.21
N LEU A 176 1.62 -20.58 -7.65
CA LEU A 176 2.93 -20.60 -8.31
C LEU A 176 2.93 -19.72 -9.57
N LYS A 177 1.87 -19.80 -10.38
CA LYS A 177 1.70 -18.91 -11.53
C LYS A 177 1.63 -17.45 -11.12
N ARG A 178 0.92 -17.12 -10.03
CA ARG A 178 0.90 -15.75 -9.48
C ARG A 178 2.28 -15.31 -9.00
N GLN A 179 3.02 -16.18 -8.32
CA GLN A 179 4.40 -15.90 -7.90
C GLN A 179 5.28 -15.48 -9.08
N GLY A 180 5.25 -16.25 -10.18
CA GLY A 180 6.04 -15.94 -11.38
C GLY A 180 5.69 -14.61 -12.05
N ASN A 181 4.52 -14.03 -11.75
CA ASN A 181 4.10 -12.72 -12.24
C ASN A 181 4.54 -11.56 -11.33
N LEU A 182 4.90 -11.81 -10.07
CA LEU A 182 5.21 -10.76 -9.11
C LEU A 182 6.38 -9.84 -9.53
N PRO A 183 7.45 -10.31 -10.18
CA PRO A 183 8.54 -9.43 -10.63
C PRO A 183 8.08 -8.27 -11.53
N ALA A 184 7.22 -8.57 -12.50
CA ALA A 184 6.63 -7.56 -13.40
C ALA A 184 5.69 -6.61 -12.64
N ILE A 185 4.92 -7.15 -11.68
CA ILE A 185 4.03 -6.34 -10.83
C ILE A 185 4.83 -5.43 -9.90
N GLU A 186 5.94 -5.90 -9.35
CA GLU A 186 6.83 -5.08 -8.53
C GLU A 186 7.49 -3.98 -9.35
N SER A 187 7.88 -4.26 -10.60
CA SER A 187 8.37 -3.22 -11.51
C SER A 187 7.34 -2.10 -11.72
N PHE A 188 6.07 -2.47 -11.93
CA PHE A 188 4.98 -1.51 -12.00
C PHE A 188 4.83 -0.73 -10.68
N PHE A 189 4.86 -1.40 -9.51
CA PHE A 189 4.81 -0.72 -8.21
C PHE A 189 6.00 0.22 -7.98
N ALA A 190 7.20 -0.15 -8.41
CA ALA A 190 8.40 0.68 -8.30
C ALA A 190 8.24 1.96 -9.14
N GLU A 191 7.69 1.85 -10.34
CA GLU A 191 7.37 3.00 -11.19
C GLU A 191 6.34 3.91 -10.51
N ARG A 192 5.25 3.33 -9.98
CA ARG A 192 4.23 4.10 -9.27
C ARG A 192 4.78 4.78 -8.03
N PHE A 193 5.56 4.08 -7.20
CA PHE A 193 6.17 4.62 -5.99
C PHE A 193 7.16 5.74 -6.30
N SER A 194 8.11 5.51 -7.22
CA SER A 194 9.08 6.53 -7.61
C SER A 194 8.42 7.75 -8.26
N SER A 195 7.28 7.58 -8.95
CA SER A 195 6.51 8.69 -9.51
C SER A 195 5.82 9.56 -8.44
N LEU A 196 5.58 9.04 -7.24
CA LEU A 196 5.02 9.83 -6.13
C LEU A 196 6.11 10.57 -5.34
N SER A 197 7.26 9.92 -5.13
CA SER A 197 8.47 10.54 -4.57
C SER A 197 9.68 9.67 -4.86
N LEU A 198 10.57 10.16 -5.74
CA LEU A 198 11.84 9.48 -6.02
C LEU A 198 12.69 9.35 -4.75
N PHE A 199 12.70 10.37 -3.90
CA PHE A 199 13.44 10.36 -2.63
C PHE A 199 13.00 9.22 -1.70
N ALA A 200 11.70 9.03 -1.52
CA ALA A 200 11.18 7.98 -0.65
C ALA A 200 11.50 6.59 -1.21
N PHE A 201 11.35 6.41 -2.52
CA PHE A 201 11.72 5.18 -3.21
C PHE A 201 13.20 4.85 -3.06
N GLU A 202 14.09 5.82 -3.32
CA GLU A 202 15.54 5.63 -3.21
C GLU A 202 16.00 5.43 -1.77
N SER A 203 15.35 6.08 -0.80
CA SER A 203 15.60 5.84 0.63
C SER A 203 15.31 4.38 1.00
N ASN A 204 14.18 3.82 0.56
CA ASN A 204 13.87 2.41 0.80
C ASN A 204 14.82 1.49 0.02
N ALA A 205 15.15 1.83 -1.23
CA ALA A 205 16.04 1.03 -2.06
C ALA A 205 17.48 0.96 -1.52
N THR A 206 17.98 2.08 -1.03
CA THR A 206 19.29 2.16 -0.38
C THR A 206 19.32 1.31 0.89
N LEU A 207 18.26 1.40 1.70
CA LEU A 207 18.13 0.56 2.90
C LEU A 207 18.12 -0.93 2.55
N ALA A 208 17.31 -1.35 1.57
CA ALA A 208 17.25 -2.74 1.15
C ALA A 208 18.62 -3.27 0.69
N ALA A 209 19.36 -2.48 -0.08
CA ALA A 209 20.71 -2.82 -0.53
C ALA A 209 21.69 -2.92 0.64
N GLN A 210 21.64 -2.01 1.61
CA GLN A 210 22.51 -2.03 2.79
C GLN A 210 22.25 -3.25 3.69
N SER A 211 20.98 -3.60 3.89
CA SER A 211 20.57 -4.71 4.75
C SER A 211 20.51 -6.06 4.03
N ASN A 212 20.77 -6.11 2.72
CA ASN A 212 20.49 -7.28 1.87
C ASN A 212 19.05 -7.80 2.01
N ALA A 213 18.08 -6.89 2.13
CA ALA A 213 16.68 -7.29 2.22
C ALA A 213 16.20 -7.82 0.86
N PRO A 214 15.57 -9.00 0.81
CA PRO A 214 15.00 -9.53 -0.43
C PRO A 214 13.78 -8.71 -0.86
N SER A 215 13.43 -8.76 -2.15
CA SER A 215 12.16 -8.17 -2.61
C SER A 215 10.99 -9.07 -2.26
N TRP A 216 9.83 -8.47 -1.96
CA TRP A 216 8.59 -9.20 -1.71
C TRP A 216 8.10 -10.02 -2.90
N ALA A 217 8.60 -9.74 -4.11
CA ALA A 217 8.25 -10.43 -5.34
C ALA A 217 9.22 -11.55 -5.73
N ASN A 218 10.39 -11.65 -5.07
CA ASN A 218 11.39 -12.65 -5.44
C ASN A 218 10.92 -14.07 -5.13
N GLU A 219 11.36 -15.05 -5.92
CA GLU A 219 11.23 -16.47 -5.57
C GLU A 219 12.35 -16.95 -4.64
N SER A 220 13.54 -16.41 -4.82
CA SER A 220 14.74 -16.73 -4.02
C SER A 220 15.02 -15.63 -3.02
N PHE A 221 15.62 -16.00 -1.90
CA PHE A 221 16.07 -15.03 -0.90
C PHE A 221 17.20 -14.12 -1.44
N TYR A 222 18.02 -14.62 -2.36
CA TYR A 222 19.28 -13.96 -2.74
C TYR A 222 19.23 -13.25 -4.09
N VAL A 223 18.32 -13.68 -4.96
CA VAL A 223 18.24 -13.17 -6.33
C VAL A 223 17.00 -12.31 -6.46
N SER A 224 17.20 -11.01 -6.70
CA SER A 224 16.13 -10.15 -7.17
C SER A 224 16.12 -10.07 -8.69
N PRO A 225 14.98 -10.31 -9.34
CA PRO A 225 14.82 -10.10 -10.77
C PRO A 225 14.75 -8.59 -11.10
N ASN A 226 14.56 -7.74 -10.10
CA ASN A 226 14.46 -6.29 -10.25
C ASN A 226 15.73 -5.60 -9.73
N SER A 227 16.10 -4.48 -10.37
CA SER A 227 17.36 -3.77 -10.06
C SER A 227 17.35 -3.01 -8.74
N LYS A 228 16.17 -2.67 -8.20
CA LYS A 228 16.00 -1.96 -6.93
C LYS A 228 14.83 -2.54 -6.12
N VAL A 229 15.16 -3.11 -4.97
CA VAL A 229 14.19 -3.60 -3.98
C VAL A 229 13.73 -2.45 -3.10
N PHE A 230 12.42 -2.21 -2.94
CA PHE A 230 11.92 -1.13 -2.05
C PHE A 230 11.07 -1.64 -0.88
N GLY A 231 10.83 -2.95 -0.81
CA GLY A 231 10.08 -3.61 0.25
C GLY A 231 10.41 -5.09 0.33
N SER A 232 10.44 -5.65 1.53
CA SER A 232 10.67 -7.09 1.77
C SER A 232 9.39 -7.90 1.83
N ASN A 233 8.30 -7.26 2.21
CA ASN A 233 6.99 -7.86 2.33
C ASN A 233 5.91 -6.89 1.85
N ILE A 234 4.79 -7.49 1.47
CA ILE A 234 3.56 -6.79 1.15
C ILE A 234 2.45 -7.26 2.09
N ILE A 235 1.78 -6.29 2.72
CA ILE A 235 0.59 -6.51 3.54
C ILE A 235 -0.62 -6.24 2.66
N VAL A 236 -1.64 -7.11 2.72
CA VAL A 236 -2.93 -6.93 2.05
C VAL A 236 -4.02 -6.91 3.10
N THR A 237 -4.90 -5.92 3.00
CA THR A 237 -6.07 -5.77 3.86
C THR A 237 -7.34 -5.81 3.03
N CYS A 238 -8.39 -6.40 3.59
CA CYS A 238 -9.72 -6.38 2.99
C CYS A 238 -10.83 -6.23 4.02
N ASP A 239 -12.05 -6.09 3.52
CA ASP A 239 -13.31 -5.97 4.25
C ASP A 239 -13.39 -4.67 5.04
N GLU A 240 -14.01 -4.70 6.22
CA GLU A 240 -14.07 -3.54 7.12
C GLU A 240 -12.75 -3.37 7.90
N PHE A 241 -11.61 -3.39 7.19
CA PHE A 241 -10.29 -3.26 7.81
C PHE A 241 -10.17 -2.01 8.67
N VAL A 242 -9.69 -2.19 9.90
CA VAL A 242 -9.52 -1.14 10.89
C VAL A 242 -8.30 -1.45 11.75
N ASN A 243 -7.56 -0.42 12.12
CA ASN A 243 -6.50 -0.52 13.12
C ASN A 243 -6.56 0.67 14.08
N LYS A 244 -5.96 0.50 15.26
CA LYS A 244 -5.83 1.59 16.24
C LYS A 244 -4.69 2.53 15.82
N LYS A 245 -4.73 3.79 16.28
CA LYS A 245 -3.59 4.72 16.24
C LYS A 245 -2.29 3.99 16.65
N HIS A 246 -1.32 3.95 15.76
CA HIS A 246 -0.02 3.31 15.96
C HIS A 246 1.05 3.97 15.09
N LYS A 247 2.30 3.56 15.31
CA LYS A 247 3.43 3.79 14.42
C LYS A 247 3.95 2.42 14.02
N ASP A 248 4.38 2.28 12.78
CA ASP A 248 5.04 1.06 12.37
C ASP A 248 6.47 1.02 12.91
N ARG A 249 6.96 -0.20 13.11
CA ARG A 249 8.32 -0.48 13.58
C ARG A 249 9.10 -1.18 12.48
N ASP A 250 8.95 -0.67 11.27
CA ASP A 250 9.70 -1.11 10.10
C ASP A 250 11.02 -0.36 10.02
N SER A 251 11.97 -0.97 9.32
CA SER A 251 13.27 -0.35 9.04
C SER A 251 13.10 0.76 8.00
N SER A 252 12.26 0.52 6.99
CA SER A 252 11.87 1.56 6.04
C SER A 252 11.01 2.62 6.71
N LYS A 253 11.41 3.89 6.57
CA LYS A 253 10.64 5.04 7.04
C LYS A 253 9.36 5.26 6.26
N TYR A 254 9.39 5.01 4.95
CA TYR A 254 8.26 5.21 4.05
C TYR A 254 7.62 3.88 3.69
N ALA A 255 6.30 3.85 3.71
CA ALA A 255 5.49 2.77 3.17
C ALA A 255 4.85 3.25 1.87
N PHE A 256 4.68 2.34 0.91
CA PHE A 256 3.95 2.57 -0.33
C PHE A 256 2.78 1.58 -0.44
N GLY A 257 1.61 2.05 -0.86
CA GLY A 257 0.40 1.25 -0.88
C GLY A 257 -0.61 1.71 -1.92
N LEU A 258 -1.45 0.77 -2.34
CA LEU A 258 -2.59 1.00 -3.22
C LEU A 258 -3.89 0.69 -2.48
N PHE A 259 -4.94 1.46 -2.76
CA PHE A 259 -6.27 1.24 -2.21
C PHE A 259 -7.31 1.35 -3.32
N SER A 260 -8.28 0.42 -3.34
CA SER A 260 -9.38 0.44 -4.30
C SER A 260 -10.55 -0.41 -3.79
N LEU A 261 -11.69 -0.35 -4.50
CA LEU A 261 -12.71 -1.40 -4.39
C LEU A 261 -12.37 -2.52 -5.37
N VAL A 262 -12.62 -3.76 -4.93
CA VAL A 262 -12.42 -4.95 -5.76
C VAL A 262 -13.58 -5.93 -5.61
N ASP A 263 -13.79 -6.74 -6.64
CA ASP A 263 -14.60 -7.94 -6.56
C ASP A 263 -13.97 -8.91 -5.54
N ARG A 264 -14.76 -9.38 -4.58
CA ARG A 264 -14.27 -10.20 -3.46
C ARG A 264 -13.67 -11.51 -3.92
N ALA A 265 -14.28 -12.13 -4.93
CA ALA A 265 -13.93 -13.46 -5.38
C ALA A 265 -12.66 -13.44 -6.22
N THR A 266 -12.52 -12.44 -7.10
CA THR A 266 -11.48 -12.37 -8.12
C THR A 266 -10.37 -11.37 -7.79
N GLY A 267 -10.67 -10.34 -7.00
CA GLY A 267 -9.76 -9.23 -6.72
C GLY A 267 -9.64 -8.23 -7.87
N LYS A 268 -10.44 -8.39 -8.94
CA LYS A 268 -10.48 -7.43 -10.05
C LYS A 268 -11.01 -6.08 -9.56
N LEU A 269 -10.53 -5.00 -10.15
CA LEU A 269 -11.00 -3.66 -9.84
C LEU A 269 -12.51 -3.56 -10.03
N TYR A 270 -13.16 -2.87 -9.10
CA TYR A 270 -14.58 -2.63 -9.11
C TYR A 270 -14.85 -1.14 -9.22
N GLN A 271 -15.56 -0.75 -10.27
CA GLN A 271 -16.05 0.61 -10.50
C GLN A 271 -17.55 0.66 -10.24
N ARG A 272 -17.97 1.62 -9.41
CA ARG A 272 -19.38 1.83 -9.10
C ARG A 272 -20.14 2.17 -10.39
N GLY A 273 -21.26 1.49 -10.64
CA GLY A 273 -22.13 1.76 -11.77
C GLY A 273 -21.66 1.25 -13.14
N LEU A 274 -20.35 1.03 -13.36
CA LEU A 274 -19.82 0.55 -14.65
C LEU A 274 -19.62 -0.97 -14.69
N THR A 275 -18.96 -1.55 -13.68
CA THR A 275 -18.61 -2.98 -13.71
C THR A 275 -19.62 -3.89 -13.01
N ALA A 276 -20.44 -3.35 -12.09
CA ALA A 276 -21.73 -3.87 -11.62
C ALA A 276 -22.24 -3.03 -10.42
N PRO A 277 -23.55 -2.92 -10.16
CA PRO A 277 -24.08 -2.27 -8.95
C PRO A 277 -24.21 -3.31 -7.81
N ARG A 278 -23.11 -3.78 -7.23
CA ARG A 278 -23.08 -4.89 -6.25
C ARG A 278 -22.93 -4.44 -4.78
N GLY A 279 -23.14 -3.16 -4.52
CA GLY A 279 -22.99 -2.55 -3.19
C GLY A 279 -21.68 -1.77 -2.99
N ASP A 280 -21.33 -1.51 -1.73
CA ASP A 280 -20.24 -0.60 -1.35
C ASP A 280 -19.64 -0.89 0.04
N THR A 281 -18.42 -0.39 0.30
CA THR A 281 -17.79 -0.35 1.63
C THR A 281 -17.41 1.09 1.99
N LEU A 282 -18.18 1.71 2.88
CA LEU A 282 -18.16 3.14 3.18
C LEU A 282 -17.66 3.47 4.58
N GLY A 283 -17.00 4.62 4.74
CA GLY A 283 -16.45 5.13 6.00
C GLY A 283 -14.95 4.89 6.16
N ALA A 284 -14.26 4.36 5.14
CA ALA A 284 -12.84 4.06 5.21
C ALA A 284 -12.01 5.33 5.01
N ARG A 285 -11.18 5.65 6.00
CA ARG A 285 -10.26 6.80 5.95
C ARG A 285 -8.90 6.40 6.48
N PHE A 286 -7.84 6.80 5.79
CA PHE A 286 -6.48 6.72 6.31
C PHE A 286 -6.13 8.03 7.01
N ILE A 287 -5.87 7.99 8.31
CA ILE A 287 -5.78 9.15 9.18
C ILE A 287 -4.34 9.34 9.64
N LEU A 288 -3.77 10.53 9.43
CA LEU A 288 -2.55 10.96 10.11
C LEU A 288 -2.94 11.63 11.43
N ASP A 289 -2.90 10.86 12.50
CA ASP A 289 -3.46 11.20 13.80
C ASP A 289 -2.80 12.43 14.46
N ASP A 290 -1.56 12.73 14.08
CA ASP A 290 -0.79 13.84 14.63
C ASP A 290 -0.97 15.17 13.84
N TYR A 291 -1.62 15.15 12.67
CA TYR A 291 -1.69 16.31 11.75
C TYR A 291 -3.11 16.74 11.37
N ASN A 292 -4.14 16.16 11.99
CA ASN A 292 -5.56 16.43 11.71
C ASN A 292 -5.88 16.44 10.19
N VAL A 293 -5.34 15.45 9.47
CA VAL A 293 -5.62 15.18 8.05
C VAL A 293 -5.98 13.70 7.85
N ASP A 294 -6.91 13.42 6.93
CA ASP A 294 -7.18 12.07 6.44
C ASP A 294 -7.31 12.00 4.94
N VAL A 295 -7.06 10.82 4.39
CA VAL A 295 -7.39 10.45 3.03
C VAL A 295 -8.73 9.74 3.05
N ASN A 296 -9.71 10.26 2.32
CA ASN A 296 -11.00 9.60 2.13
C ASN A 296 -10.83 8.47 1.11
N LEU A 297 -10.81 7.22 1.59
CA LEU A 297 -10.61 6.06 0.71
C LEU A 297 -11.86 5.74 -0.11
N ASP A 298 -13.00 6.34 0.23
CA ASP A 298 -14.26 6.17 -0.50
C ASP A 298 -14.43 7.17 -1.65
N ALA A 299 -13.50 8.13 -1.80
CA ALA A 299 -13.62 9.27 -2.71
C ALA A 299 -13.34 8.96 -4.18
N SER A 300 -12.77 7.79 -4.47
CA SER A 300 -12.38 7.36 -5.81
C SER A 300 -12.96 5.98 -6.10
N ASP A 301 -13.44 5.80 -7.32
CA ASP A 301 -13.83 4.51 -7.87
C ASP A 301 -12.68 3.85 -8.66
N GLY A 302 -11.57 4.57 -8.83
CA GLY A 302 -10.32 4.07 -9.37
C GLY A 302 -9.36 3.54 -8.31
N VAL A 303 -8.10 3.95 -8.40
CA VAL A 303 -7.02 3.53 -7.51
C VAL A 303 -6.44 4.73 -6.78
N ILE A 304 -6.31 4.61 -5.46
CA ILE A 304 -5.61 5.59 -4.63
C ILE A 304 -4.20 5.08 -4.40
N GLU A 305 -3.22 5.76 -4.98
CA GLU A 305 -1.81 5.54 -4.70
C GLU A 305 -1.40 6.38 -3.50
N MET A 306 -0.67 5.76 -2.57
CA MET A 306 -0.28 6.45 -1.35
C MET A 306 1.13 6.04 -0.94
N LEU A 307 1.95 7.04 -0.62
CA LEU A 307 3.14 6.84 0.21
C LEU A 307 2.98 7.65 1.49
N TRP A 308 3.40 7.10 2.61
CA TRP A 308 3.37 7.81 3.88
C TRP A 308 4.58 7.48 4.74
N ASN A 309 4.92 8.41 5.63
CA ASN A 309 5.86 8.14 6.70
C ASN A 309 5.19 7.22 7.73
N SER A 310 5.65 5.98 7.83
CA SER A 310 5.03 4.96 8.70
C SER A 310 5.40 5.15 10.19
N GLN A 311 6.41 5.99 10.47
CA GLN A 311 6.91 6.29 11.81
C GLN A 311 6.17 7.45 12.52
N ILE A 312 5.20 8.08 11.85
CA ILE A 312 4.23 8.99 12.47
C ILE A 312 2.96 8.25 12.83
N HIS A 313 2.19 8.78 13.78
CA HIS A 313 0.98 8.08 14.17
C HIS A 313 -0.07 8.11 13.09
N HIS A 314 -0.56 6.93 12.72
CA HIS A 314 -1.59 6.77 11.72
C HIS A 314 -2.57 5.64 12.09
N ARG A 315 -3.69 5.62 11.38
CA ARG A 315 -4.68 4.52 11.44
C ARG A 315 -5.64 4.52 10.25
N THR A 316 -6.33 3.41 10.06
CA THR A 316 -7.51 3.27 9.20
C THR A 316 -8.77 3.31 10.06
N SER A 317 -9.73 4.18 9.72
CA SER A 317 -11.04 4.21 10.39
C SER A 317 -11.89 3.01 10.00
N ALA A 318 -12.87 2.68 10.85
CA ALA A 318 -13.79 1.59 10.57
C ALA A 318 -14.80 1.98 9.47
N SER A 319 -14.91 1.15 8.45
CA SER A 319 -15.90 1.23 7.36
C SER A 319 -17.02 0.21 7.54
N LYS A 320 -18.16 0.37 6.88
CA LYS A 320 -19.31 -0.55 6.86
C LYS A 320 -19.56 -1.05 5.44
N THR A 321 -19.96 -2.31 5.30
CA THR A 321 -20.31 -2.90 4.00
C THR A 321 -21.82 -2.91 3.77
N TYR A 322 -22.23 -2.63 2.53
CA TYR A 322 -23.60 -2.46 2.08
C TYR A 322 -23.84 -3.21 0.77
N ASP A 323 -25.07 -3.68 0.56
CA ASP A 323 -25.55 -4.22 -0.72
C ASP A 323 -25.98 -3.12 -1.71
N VAL A 324 -26.52 -3.53 -2.85
CA VAL A 324 -27.02 -2.64 -3.91
C VAL A 324 -28.14 -1.71 -3.45
N ASP A 325 -28.94 -2.13 -2.48
CA ASP A 325 -30.06 -1.36 -1.94
C ASP A 325 -29.62 -0.47 -0.75
N HIS A 326 -28.31 -0.31 -0.55
CA HIS A 326 -27.70 0.40 0.56
C HIS A 326 -28.10 -0.12 1.95
N LYS A 327 -28.48 -1.40 2.05
CA LYS A 327 -28.70 -2.06 3.32
C LYS A 327 -27.38 -2.58 3.84
N GLN A 328 -27.10 -2.35 5.12
CA GLN A 328 -25.89 -2.88 5.75
C GLN A 328 -25.96 -4.42 5.77
N ILE A 329 -24.93 -5.08 5.27
CA ILE A 329 -24.83 -6.54 5.19
C ILE A 329 -23.56 -7.05 5.89
N SER A 330 -23.48 -8.36 6.09
CA SER A 330 -22.24 -8.98 6.57
C SER A 330 -21.17 -8.93 5.48
N VAL A 331 -19.90 -8.82 5.86
CA VAL A 331 -18.81 -8.80 4.88
C VAL A 331 -18.75 -10.11 4.10
N GLU A 332 -19.04 -11.25 4.74
CA GLU A 332 -18.99 -12.58 4.12
C GLU A 332 -19.96 -12.74 2.95
N THR A 333 -21.08 -12.03 2.97
CA THR A 333 -22.11 -12.07 1.91
C THR A 333 -21.91 -10.98 0.86
N ALA A 334 -20.97 -10.05 1.08
CA ALA A 334 -20.74 -8.94 0.18
C ALA A 334 -19.89 -9.38 -1.02
N GLU A 335 -20.36 -9.09 -2.23
CA GLU A 335 -19.65 -9.43 -3.47
C GLU A 335 -18.42 -8.56 -3.73
N ILE A 336 -18.34 -7.41 -3.05
CA ILE A 336 -17.23 -6.47 -3.14
C ILE A 336 -16.51 -6.32 -1.81
N THR A 337 -15.27 -5.87 -1.85
CA THR A 337 -14.48 -5.57 -0.66
C THR A 337 -13.50 -4.43 -0.92
N ARG A 338 -13.10 -3.74 0.15
CA ARG A 338 -12.08 -2.68 0.06
C ARG A 338 -10.69 -3.29 0.11
N PHE A 339 -10.00 -3.31 -1.01
CA PHE A 339 -8.59 -3.68 -1.06
C PHE A 339 -7.73 -2.53 -0.54
N GLY A 340 -6.72 -2.90 0.26
CA GLY A 340 -5.58 -2.05 0.56
C GLY A 340 -4.32 -2.88 0.59
N CYS A 341 -3.20 -2.35 0.12
CA CYS A 341 -1.90 -2.97 0.33
C CYS A 341 -0.84 -1.98 0.84
N SER A 342 0.24 -2.51 1.41
CA SER A 342 1.40 -1.74 1.87
C SER A 342 2.68 -2.55 1.71
N CYS A 343 3.69 -1.97 1.07
CA CYS A 343 5.03 -2.51 0.91
C CYS A 343 6.02 -1.78 1.83
N GLN A 344 6.75 -2.54 2.64
CA GLN A 344 7.68 -2.04 3.67
C GLN A 344 8.90 -2.98 3.81
N ILE A 345 9.95 -2.52 4.50
CA ILE A 345 11.10 -3.35 4.90
C ILE A 345 11.02 -3.60 6.41
N SER A 346 10.75 -4.84 6.79
CA SER A 346 10.57 -5.19 8.20
C SER A 346 11.86 -5.06 9.01
N GLN A 347 11.81 -4.32 10.14
CA GLN A 347 12.96 -4.23 11.05
C GLN A 347 13.34 -5.59 11.64
N ALA A 348 12.33 -6.43 11.91
CA ALA A 348 12.58 -7.76 12.44
C ALA A 348 13.33 -8.65 11.45
N LEU A 349 13.05 -8.52 10.15
CA LEU A 349 13.80 -9.23 9.10
C LEU A 349 15.23 -8.69 9.00
N VAL A 350 15.42 -7.38 8.95
CA VAL A 350 16.76 -6.75 8.94
C VAL A 350 17.60 -7.22 10.12
N ASN A 351 17.05 -7.25 11.33
CA ASN A 351 17.75 -7.73 12.51
C ASN A 351 18.20 -9.20 12.39
N GLN A 352 17.43 -10.05 11.70
CA GLN A 352 17.84 -11.44 11.47
C GLN A 352 18.93 -11.53 10.40
N LEU A 353 18.86 -10.69 9.36
CA LEU A 353 19.88 -10.61 8.32
C LEU A 353 21.22 -10.14 8.88
N ASP A 354 21.22 -9.15 9.75
CA ASP A 354 22.43 -8.67 10.42
C ASP A 354 23.07 -9.77 11.28
N LYS A 355 22.26 -10.56 12.00
CA LYS A 355 22.74 -11.71 12.78
C LYS A 355 23.37 -12.78 11.89
N VAL A 356 22.73 -13.11 10.78
CA VAL A 356 23.26 -14.08 9.80
C VAL A 356 24.56 -13.55 9.20
N LYS A 357 24.60 -12.29 8.76
CA LYS A 357 25.77 -11.64 8.17
C LYS A 357 26.97 -11.56 9.11
N ALA A 358 26.74 -11.37 10.42
CA ALA A 358 27.82 -11.33 11.41
C ALA A 358 28.64 -12.63 11.47
N LEU A 359 28.00 -13.78 11.18
CA LEU A 359 28.66 -15.10 11.16
C LEU A 359 29.52 -15.32 9.91
N ARG A 360 29.39 -14.51 8.86
CA ARG A 360 30.18 -14.68 7.62
C ARG A 360 31.68 -14.64 7.88
N SER A 361 32.13 -13.76 8.78
CA SER A 361 33.55 -13.60 9.10
C SER A 361 34.17 -14.80 9.83
N THR A 362 33.35 -15.73 10.32
CA THR A 362 33.79 -16.89 11.09
C THR A 362 33.75 -18.19 10.28
N MET A 363 33.45 -18.13 8.98
CA MET A 363 33.21 -19.28 8.12
C MET A 363 34.06 -19.18 6.84
N SER A 364 34.38 -20.33 6.24
CA SER A 364 34.86 -20.37 4.86
C SER A 364 33.75 -19.95 3.90
N GLU A 365 34.07 -19.68 2.63
CA GLU A 365 33.06 -19.31 1.62
C GLU A 365 32.05 -20.44 1.37
N GLU A 366 32.52 -21.69 1.31
CA GLU A 366 31.66 -22.87 1.12
C GLU A 366 30.75 -23.13 2.34
N ASP A 367 31.30 -23.01 3.56
CA ASP A 367 30.52 -23.14 4.80
C ASP A 367 29.49 -22.02 4.91
N TRP A 368 29.86 -20.80 4.48
CA TRP A 368 28.96 -19.66 4.47
C TRP A 368 27.78 -19.88 3.54
N ASP A 369 28.01 -20.29 2.30
CA ASP A 369 26.95 -20.53 1.32
C ASP A 369 25.99 -21.63 1.80
N THR A 370 26.54 -22.70 2.38
CA THR A 370 25.77 -23.80 2.98
C THR A 370 24.94 -23.32 4.17
N TYR A 371 25.56 -22.60 5.11
CA TYR A 371 24.89 -22.06 6.29
C TYR A 371 23.76 -21.11 5.89
N GLN A 372 24.05 -20.14 5.02
CA GLN A 372 23.09 -19.13 4.59
C GLN A 372 21.86 -19.79 3.94
N ALA A 373 22.06 -20.73 3.01
CA ALA A 373 21.00 -21.49 2.35
C ALA A 373 20.14 -22.30 3.34
N SER A 374 20.73 -22.79 4.43
CA SER A 374 20.00 -23.55 5.46
C SER A 374 19.08 -22.68 6.32
N VAL A 375 19.46 -21.41 6.57
CA VAL A 375 18.76 -20.54 7.52
C VAL A 375 17.87 -19.47 6.86
N LEU A 376 18.08 -19.17 5.58
CA LEU A 376 17.26 -18.26 4.79
C LEU A 376 16.63 -19.01 3.61
N THR A 377 15.31 -19.20 3.67
CA THR A 377 14.58 -20.01 2.69
C THR A 377 13.76 -19.17 1.72
N GLY A 378 13.73 -19.56 0.44
CA GLY A 378 12.92 -18.92 -0.58
C GLY A 378 11.50 -19.49 -0.67
N TYR A 379 10.78 -19.02 -1.69
CA TYR A 379 9.44 -19.49 -1.99
C TYR A 379 9.42 -20.94 -2.48
N LYS A 380 10.33 -21.29 -3.39
CA LYS A 380 10.38 -22.61 -4.05
C LYS A 380 10.59 -23.72 -3.04
N GLU A 381 11.48 -23.52 -2.07
CA GLU A 381 11.77 -24.48 -1.02
C GLU A 381 10.54 -24.71 -0.12
N GLN A 382 9.81 -23.64 0.20
CA GLN A 382 8.58 -23.71 1.01
C GLN A 382 7.42 -24.36 0.24
N ALA A 383 7.25 -24.02 -1.04
CA ALA A 383 6.25 -24.61 -1.92
C ALA A 383 6.53 -26.11 -2.12
N HIS A 384 7.77 -26.48 -2.43
CA HIS A 384 8.18 -27.87 -2.63
C HIS A 384 7.91 -28.73 -1.38
N LYS A 385 8.23 -28.23 -0.18
CA LYS A 385 7.94 -28.95 1.08
C LYS A 385 6.45 -29.28 1.22
N LYS A 386 5.56 -28.33 0.91
CA LYS A 386 4.10 -28.53 0.99
C LYS A 386 3.56 -29.44 -0.11
N MET A 387 4.05 -29.29 -1.35
CA MET A 387 3.68 -30.16 -2.46
C MET A 387 4.11 -31.61 -2.18
N LYS A 388 5.34 -31.83 -1.69
CA LYS A 388 5.84 -33.15 -1.28
C LYS A 388 4.97 -33.76 -0.19
N ALA A 389 4.63 -32.99 0.85
CA ALA A 389 3.74 -33.46 1.91
C ALA A 389 2.36 -33.88 1.38
N LEU A 390 1.80 -33.13 0.42
CA LEU A 390 0.53 -33.48 -0.21
C LEU A 390 0.66 -34.74 -1.09
N ALA A 391 1.74 -34.86 -1.87
CA ALA A 391 2.00 -36.02 -2.71
C ALA A 391 2.16 -37.32 -1.90
N ILE A 392 2.87 -37.25 -0.76
CA ILE A 392 2.98 -38.36 0.19
C ILE A 392 1.60 -38.74 0.72
N LYS A 393 0.79 -37.76 1.14
CA LYS A 393 -0.58 -38.00 1.64
C LYS A 393 -1.47 -38.73 0.62
N TYR A 394 -1.30 -38.46 -0.68
CA TYR A 394 -2.03 -39.12 -1.75
C TYR A 394 -1.36 -40.38 -2.30
N GLY A 395 -0.24 -40.83 -1.73
CA GLY A 395 0.49 -42.00 -2.20
C GLY A 395 1.16 -41.82 -3.57
N ILE A 396 1.28 -40.59 -4.05
CA ILE A 396 1.96 -40.24 -5.32
C ILE A 396 3.48 -40.25 -5.13
N TRP A 397 3.95 -40.00 -3.91
CA TRP A 397 5.37 -39.95 -3.55
C TRP A 397 5.65 -40.91 -2.39
N GLN A 398 6.57 -41.87 -2.58
CA GLN A 398 7.08 -42.75 -1.51
C GLN A 398 8.30 -42.09 -0.85
N ASN A 399 8.45 -42.22 0.47
CA ASN A 399 9.51 -41.55 1.24
C ASN A 399 10.88 -42.25 1.11
N ASP A 400 11.08 -42.95 0.01
CA ASP A 400 12.09 -43.99 -0.11
C ASP A 400 13.32 -43.40 -0.80
N PHE A 401 13.98 -42.43 -0.15
CA PHE A 401 15.36 -42.00 -0.42
C PHE A 401 15.99 -41.39 0.84
#